data_AF-A0A849F9V7-F1
#
_entry.id   AF-A0A849F9V7-F1
#
_cell.length_a   1.000
_cell.length_b   1.000
_cell.length_c   1.000
_cell.angle_alpha   90.00
_cell.angle_beta   90.00
_cell.angle_gamma   90.00
#
_symmetry.space_group_name_H-M   'P 1'
#
loop_
_entity.id
_entity.type
_entity.pdbx_description
1 polymer ?
#
loop_
_entity_poly.entity_id
_entity_poly.type
_entity_poly.pdbx_seq_one_letter_code
_entity_poly.pdbx_strand_id
1 'polypeptide(L)'
;MIVEIHNFDGNPPPQGASEPMRLALQRRFSVSPDGSEYWLAEPMAPFAYKTRAGQEMTVSHVVVGPGWSGQTFEPGFHGRVNLAYVTDPSLAEQDAIEFAKADYVAYGAGSIAV
;
A
#
# COMPACT_ATOMS: atom_id res chain seq x y z
N MET A 1 11.28 -5.78 6.17
CA MET A 1 11.10 -6.16 4.75
C MET A 1 10.71 -4.92 3.98
N ILE A 2 11.28 -4.68 2.80
CA ILE A 2 10.97 -3.50 1.99
C ILE A 2 10.25 -3.96 0.72
N VAL A 3 9.13 -3.31 0.40
CA VAL A 3 8.47 -3.44 -0.90
C VAL A 3 8.91 -2.26 -1.76
N GLU A 4 9.38 -2.55 -2.96
CA GLU A 4 9.64 -1.57 -4.01
C GLU A 4 8.51 -1.63 -5.04
N ILE A 5 7.86 -0.50 -5.29
CA ILE A 5 6.82 -0.39 -6.32
C ILE A 5 7.37 0.44 -7.48
N HIS A 6 7.29 -0.14 -8.67
CA HIS A 6 7.71 0.41 -9.94
C HIS A 6 6.47 0.63 -10.82
N ASN A 7 6.44 1.75 -11.54
CA ASN A 7 5.36 2.14 -12.46
C ASN A 7 3.98 2.29 -11.77
N PHE A 8 3.67 3.51 -11.33
CA PHE A 8 2.36 3.84 -10.75
C PHE A 8 1.32 4.05 -11.85
N ASP A 9 0.29 3.19 -11.88
CA ASP A 9 -0.92 3.40 -12.71
C ASP A 9 -2.14 3.59 -11.79
N GLY A 10 -1.98 4.53 -10.86
CA GLY A 10 -2.92 4.78 -9.78
C GLY A 10 -3.81 5.99 -10.00
N ASN A 11 -5.06 5.90 -9.54
CA ASN A 11 -5.97 7.04 -9.48
C ASN A 11 -6.63 7.14 -8.08
N PRO A 12 -6.33 8.19 -7.30
CA PRO A 12 -5.37 9.27 -7.59
C PRO A 12 -3.90 8.83 -7.53
N PRO A 13 -3.01 9.40 -8.37
CA PRO A 13 -1.59 9.09 -8.33
C PRO A 13 -0.90 9.77 -7.13
N PRO A 14 0.21 9.19 -6.62
CA PRO A 14 1.01 9.83 -5.59
C PRO A 14 1.74 11.05 -6.18
N GLN A 15 1.83 12.12 -5.40
CA GLN A 15 2.48 13.38 -5.75
C GLN A 15 3.79 13.52 -4.96
N GLY A 16 4.88 13.69 -5.68
CA GLY A 16 6.22 13.82 -5.09
C GLY A 16 6.82 12.50 -4.60
N ALA A 17 6.19 11.36 -4.88
CA ALA A 17 6.77 10.05 -4.57
C ALA A 17 8.01 9.79 -5.44
N SER A 18 9.03 9.19 -4.83
CA SER A 18 10.20 8.69 -5.54
C SER A 18 9.85 7.43 -6.36
N GLU A 19 10.55 7.22 -7.47
CA GLU A 19 10.53 5.96 -8.21
C GLU A 19 11.89 5.23 -8.06
N PRO A 20 11.90 3.97 -7.57
CA PRO A 20 10.75 3.25 -7.02
C PRO A 20 10.25 3.85 -5.69
N MET A 21 8.97 3.66 -5.40
CA MET A 21 8.45 3.96 -4.06
C MET A 21 8.87 2.81 -3.15
N ARG A 22 9.55 3.15 -2.07
CA ARG A 22 10.02 2.19 -1.07
C ARG A 22 9.14 2.25 0.15
N LEU A 23 8.65 1.09 0.55
CA LEU A 23 7.72 0.94 1.65
C LEU A 23 8.32 -0.02 2.67
N ALA A 24 8.49 0.45 3.90
CA ALA A 24 8.86 -0.40 5.02
C ALA A 24 7.61 -1.13 5.51
N LEU A 25 7.58 -2.46 5.37
CA LEU A 25 6.49 -3.26 5.92
C LEU A 25 6.59 -3.28 7.44
N GLN A 26 5.56 -2.74 8.11
CA GLN A 26 5.53 -2.59 9.56
C GLN A 26 4.80 -3.75 10.22
N ARG A 27 3.58 -4.03 9.76
CA ARG A 27 2.71 -5.02 10.39
C ARG A 27 1.81 -5.70 9.36
N ARG A 28 1.70 -7.02 9.45
CA ARG A 28 0.75 -7.80 8.67
C ARG A 28 -0.64 -7.72 9.31
N PHE A 29 -1.69 -7.57 8.50
CA PHE A 29 -3.06 -7.75 8.96
C PHE A 29 -3.36 -9.24 9.12
N SER A 30 -3.88 -9.63 10.28
CA SER A 30 -4.18 -11.03 10.63
C SER A 30 -5.44 -11.54 9.95
N VAL A 31 -6.36 -10.63 9.59
CA VAL A 31 -7.64 -10.96 8.95
C VAL A 31 -7.83 -10.08 7.72
N SER A 32 -8.06 -10.73 6.57
CA SER A 32 -8.48 -10.06 5.33
C SER A 32 -9.85 -10.58 4.88
N PRO A 33 -10.81 -9.71 4.51
CA PRO A 33 -12.10 -10.12 3.98
C PRO A 33 -12.03 -11.01 2.72
N ASP A 34 -10.98 -10.87 1.91
CA ASP A 34 -10.79 -11.61 0.65
C ASP A 34 -9.79 -12.77 0.76
N GLY A 35 -9.23 -13.01 1.94
CA GLY A 35 -8.20 -14.03 2.19
C GLY A 35 -6.80 -13.70 1.68
N SER A 36 -6.58 -12.52 1.07
CA SER A 36 -5.27 -12.06 0.62
C SER A 36 -4.39 -11.58 1.77
N GLU A 37 -3.08 -11.58 1.55
CA GLU A 37 -2.14 -10.97 2.49
C GLU A 37 -2.07 -9.46 2.30
N TYR A 38 -2.31 -8.71 3.37
CA TYR A 38 -2.12 -7.27 3.41
C TYR A 38 -1.20 -6.87 4.56
N TRP A 39 -0.46 -5.80 4.33
CA TRP A 39 0.46 -5.20 5.29
C TRP A 39 0.17 -3.72 5.43
N LEU A 40 0.25 -3.24 6.66
CA LEU A 40 0.48 -1.84 6.94
C LEU A 40 1.96 -1.53 6.67
N ALA A 41 2.22 -0.51 5.87
CA ALA A 41 3.57 -0.10 5.52
C ALA A 41 3.73 1.41 5.61
N GLU A 42 4.97 1.84 5.82
CA GLU A 42 5.35 3.24 5.91
C GLU A 42 6.18 3.63 4.68
N PRO A 43 5.82 4.71 3.97
CA PRO A 43 6.65 5.24 2.89
C PRO A 43 7.99 5.75 3.44
N MET A 44 9.10 5.30 2.85
CA MET A 44 10.43 5.78 3.26
C MET A 44 10.68 7.25 2.90
N ALA A 45 9.92 7.79 1.95
CA ALA A 45 9.89 9.19 1.60
C ALA A 45 8.44 9.69 1.68
N PRO A 46 8.18 10.83 2.36
CA PRO A 46 6.86 11.43 2.40
C PRO A 46 6.36 11.76 1.00
N PHE A 47 5.08 11.48 0.74
CA PHE A 47 4.40 11.93 -0.46
C PHE A 47 2.98 12.37 -0.10
N ALA A 48 2.37 13.14 -1.00
CA ALA A 48 0.98 13.56 -0.88
C ALA A 48 0.14 12.94 -1.98
N TYR A 49 -1.17 13.03 -1.87
CA TYR A 49 -2.08 12.73 -2.97
C TYR A 49 -3.28 13.66 -2.92
N LYS A 50 -3.96 13.83 -4.04
CA LYS A 50 -5.25 14.51 -4.08
C LYS A 50 -6.35 13.48 -3.96
N THR A 51 -7.18 13.57 -2.93
CA THR A 51 -8.38 12.74 -2.79
C THR A 51 -9.33 12.97 -3.95
N ARG A 52 -10.32 12.08 -4.12
CA ARG A 52 -11.38 12.25 -5.13
C ARG A 52 -12.21 13.53 -4.93
N ALA A 53 -12.24 14.05 -3.71
CA ALA A 53 -12.87 15.35 -3.39
C ALA A 53 -11.97 16.56 -3.71
N GLY A 54 -10.75 16.34 -4.21
CA GLY A 54 -9.79 17.37 -4.57
C GLY A 54 -8.95 17.89 -3.39
N GLN A 55 -9.10 17.32 -2.19
CA GLN A 55 -8.30 17.69 -1.02
C GLN A 55 -6.91 17.06 -1.12
N GLU A 56 -5.87 17.83 -0.82
CA GLU A 56 -4.51 17.29 -0.68
C GLU A 56 -4.32 16.66 0.70
N MET A 57 -3.75 15.45 0.74
CA MET A 57 -3.47 14.71 1.96
C MET A 57 -2.05 14.16 1.91
N THR A 58 -1.31 14.32 3.02
CA THR A 58 -0.02 13.66 3.22
C THR A 58 -0.22 12.21 3.63
N VAL A 59 0.48 11.28 2.98
CA VAL A 59 0.40 9.86 3.29
C VAL A 59 1.47 9.51 4.32
N SER A 60 1.04 9.09 5.51
CA SER A 60 1.94 8.55 6.54
C SER A 60 2.01 7.02 6.51
N HIS A 61 0.92 6.36 6.09
CA HIS A 61 0.82 4.92 6.01
C HIS A 61 0.08 4.49 4.76
N VAL A 62 0.41 3.31 4.28
CA VAL A 62 -0.24 2.64 3.17
C VAL A 62 -0.58 1.21 3.56
N VAL A 63 -1.61 0.66 2.91
CA VAL A 63 -1.91 -0.77 2.93
C VAL A 63 -1.39 -1.35 1.64
N VAL A 64 -0.50 -2.34 1.72
CA VAL A 64 0.11 -2.96 0.56
C VAL A 64 -0.10 -4.47 0.59
N GLY A 65 -0.35 -5.07 -0.57
CA GLY A 65 -0.57 -6.51 -0.69
C GLY A 65 -0.32 -7.00 -2.12
N PRO A 66 -0.28 -8.31 -2.37
CA PRO A 66 -0.18 -8.84 -3.72
C PRO A 66 -1.39 -8.45 -4.58
N GLY A 67 -1.19 -8.38 -5.89
CA GLY A 67 -2.20 -7.97 -6.86
C GLY A 67 -3.32 -8.97 -7.10
N TRP A 68 -3.11 -10.24 -6.74
CA TRP A 68 -4.06 -11.33 -6.95
C TRP A 68 -4.47 -11.97 -5.63
N SER A 69 -5.74 -12.34 -5.53
CA SER A 69 -6.27 -12.97 -4.33
C SER A 69 -5.55 -14.27 -3.99
N GLY A 70 -5.27 -14.47 -2.70
CA GLY A 70 -4.59 -15.65 -2.18
C GLY A 70 -3.07 -15.68 -2.41
N GLN A 71 -2.46 -14.63 -2.99
CA GLN A 71 -1.01 -14.50 -3.02
C GLN A 71 -0.46 -13.95 -1.71
N THR A 72 0.82 -14.23 -1.48
CA THR A 72 1.59 -13.84 -0.30
C THR A 72 2.85 -13.06 -0.69
N PHE A 73 3.35 -12.25 0.24
CA PHE A 73 4.61 -11.52 0.10
C PHE A 73 5.77 -12.37 0.60
N GLU A 74 6.33 -13.19 -0.29
CA GLU A 74 7.49 -14.05 0.00
C GLU A 74 8.81 -13.43 -0.47
N PRO A 75 9.96 -13.75 0.14
CA PRO A 75 11.27 -13.30 -0.33
C PRO A 75 11.47 -13.60 -1.83
N GLY A 76 11.81 -12.59 -2.62
CA GLY A 76 11.94 -12.71 -4.08
C GLY A 76 10.63 -12.58 -4.85
N PHE A 77 9.54 -12.13 -4.21
CA PHE A 77 8.31 -11.76 -4.91
C PHE A 77 8.59 -10.71 -5.99
N HIS A 78 8.08 -10.95 -7.20
CA HIS A 78 8.01 -10.00 -8.31
C HIS A 78 6.64 -10.14 -8.97
N GLY A 79 5.84 -9.07 -9.00
CA GLY A 79 4.48 -9.18 -9.52
C GLY A 79 3.66 -7.92 -9.38
N ARG A 80 2.34 -8.06 -9.53
CA ARG A 80 1.43 -6.94 -9.30
C ARG A 80 1.27 -6.67 -7.80
N VAL A 81 1.18 -5.41 -7.43
CA VAL A 81 1.03 -4.98 -6.03
C VAL A 81 -0.19 -4.08 -5.89
N ASN A 82 -0.99 -4.34 -4.85
CA ASN A 82 -2.06 -3.50 -4.31
C ASN A 82 -1.50 -2.55 -3.21
N LEU A 83 -2.15 -1.42 -2.89
CA LEU A 83 -1.57 -0.06 -2.73
C LEU A 83 -2.50 0.99 -2.04
N ALA A 84 -3.34 0.67 -1.07
CA ALA A 84 -4.31 1.69 -0.61
C ALA A 84 -3.65 2.76 0.29
N TYR A 85 -4.03 4.03 0.16
CA TYR A 85 -3.59 5.10 1.07
C TYR A 85 -4.43 5.08 2.34
N VAL A 86 -3.82 5.03 3.52
CA VAL A 86 -4.58 5.05 4.77
C VAL A 86 -5.19 6.42 5.00
N THR A 87 -6.52 6.48 5.11
CA THR A 87 -7.27 7.72 5.32
C THR A 87 -7.76 7.88 6.76
N ASP A 88 -7.96 6.77 7.47
CA ASP A 88 -8.30 6.74 8.89
C ASP A 88 -7.12 6.12 9.68
N PRO A 89 -6.46 6.89 10.55
CA PRO A 89 -5.27 6.42 11.28
C PRO A 89 -5.57 5.30 12.28
N SER A 90 -6.83 5.11 12.69
CA SER A 90 -7.20 4.01 13.59
C SER A 90 -6.93 2.63 12.97
N LEU A 91 -6.83 2.53 11.64
CA LEU A 91 -6.47 1.30 10.95
C LEU A 91 -5.09 0.77 11.39
N ALA A 92 -4.18 1.64 11.81
CA ALA A 92 -2.85 1.25 12.27
C ALA A 92 -2.89 0.35 13.53
N GLU A 93 -3.94 0.47 14.34
CA GLU A 93 -4.13 -0.28 15.59
C GLU A 93 -5.00 -1.53 15.43
N GLN A 94 -5.56 -1.77 14.23
CA GLN A 94 -6.50 -2.86 13.98
C GLN A 94 -5.83 -4.13 13.44
N ASP A 95 -6.25 -5.29 13.92
CA ASP A 95 -5.76 -6.58 13.44
C ASP A 95 -6.34 -6.99 12.07
N ALA A 96 -7.57 -6.55 11.77
CA ALA A 96 -8.24 -6.80 10.50
C ALA A 96 -8.09 -5.59 9.56
N ILE A 97 -7.90 -5.85 8.26
CA ILE A 97 -7.96 -4.77 7.26
C ILE A 97 -9.42 -4.35 7.04
N GLU A 98 -9.69 -3.06 7.25
CA GLU A 98 -10.95 -2.42 6.88
C GLU A 98 -10.74 -1.54 5.65
N PHE A 99 -11.10 -2.03 4.45
CA PHE A 99 -10.87 -1.29 3.20
C PHE A 99 -11.56 0.09 3.15
N ALA A 100 -12.62 0.31 3.94
CA ALA A 100 -13.27 1.61 4.04
C ALA A 100 -12.38 2.71 4.68
N LYS A 101 -11.32 2.31 5.39
CA LYS A 101 -10.34 3.19 6.05
C LYS A 101 -9.12 3.49 5.19
N ALA A 102 -9.15 3.08 3.93
CA ALA A 102 -8.11 3.35 2.96
C ALA A 102 -8.72 3.74 1.60
N ASP A 103 -8.07 4.66 0.90
CA ASP A 103 -8.43 4.98 -0.48
C ASP A 103 -7.67 4.04 -1.41
N TYR A 104 -8.40 3.11 -2.03
CA TYR A 104 -7.82 2.19 -2.99
C TYR A 104 -7.50 2.92 -4.29
N VAL A 105 -6.23 2.88 -4.62
CA VAL A 105 -5.64 3.31 -5.89
C VAL A 105 -5.40 2.03 -6.73
N ALA A 106 -5.04 2.06 -8.01
CA ALA A 106 -4.70 0.84 -8.77
C ALA A 106 -3.19 0.81 -8.98
N TYR A 107 -2.52 -0.36 -9.07
CA TYR A 107 -1.05 -0.34 -9.06
C TYR A 107 -0.35 -1.51 -9.73
N GLY A 108 0.84 -1.13 -10.21
CA GLY A 108 1.66 -1.80 -11.21
C GLY A 108 2.58 -2.88 -10.65
N ALA A 109 3.84 -2.85 -11.07
CA ALA A 109 4.80 -3.92 -10.82
C ALA A 109 5.62 -3.63 -9.56
N GLY A 110 5.68 -4.55 -8.62
CA GLY A 110 6.49 -4.42 -7.42
C GLY A 110 7.33 -5.66 -7.15
N SER A 111 8.28 -5.48 -6.24
CA SER A 111 9.12 -6.56 -5.74
C SER A 111 9.40 -6.43 -4.25
N ILE A 112 9.79 -7.53 -3.63
CA ILE A 112 10.28 -7.54 -2.26
C ILE A 112 11.81 -7.52 -2.28
N ALA A 113 12.38 -6.43 -1.78
CA ALA A 113 13.80 -6.35 -1.52
C ALA A 113 14.11 -7.16 -0.24
N VAL A 114 15.01 -8.13 -0.39
CA VAL A 114 15.51 -9.01 0.68
C VAL A 114 16.61 -8.30 1.46
#